data_AF-A0A353DKU6-F1
#
_entry.id   AF-A0A353DKU6-F1
#
_cell.length_a   1.000
_cell.length_b   1.000
_cell.length_c   1.000
_cell.angle_alpha   90.00
_cell.angle_beta   90.00
_cell.angle_gamma   90.00
#
_symmetry.space_group_name_H-M   'P 1'
#
loop_
_entity.id
_entity.type
_entity.pdbx_description
1 polymer ?
#
loop_
_entity_poly.entity_id
_entity_poly.type
_entity_poly.pdbx_seq_one_letter_code
_entity_poly.pdbx_strand_id
1 'polypeptide(L)'
;EKDKLSERSPYQKAFEHCLRSVAKDEQSGIDPKKIARRAFLLSKKGRLPYSRSIGAKDRFLAFLYHILPKRMRNYLLYKVYAS
;
A
#
# COMPACT_ATOMS: atom_id res chain seq x y z
N GLU A 1 1.65 4.07 28.76
CA GLU A 1 1.68 5.37 28.07
C GLU A 1 3.12 5.90 28.04
N LYS A 2 3.98 5.30 27.21
CA LYS A 2 5.39 5.67 27.06
C LYS A 2 5.73 5.40 25.60
N ASP A 3 5.68 6.42 24.75
CA ASP A 3 6.30 6.43 23.41
C ASP A 3 6.17 7.83 22.78
N LYS A 4 6.43 8.88 23.57
CA LYS A 4 6.62 10.22 22.99
C LYS A 4 8.11 10.42 22.78
N LEU A 5 8.52 10.32 21.51
CA LEU A 5 9.85 10.72 21.07
C LEU A 5 10.06 12.20 21.45
N SER A 6 11.22 12.55 21.99
CA SER A 6 11.55 13.94 22.32
C SER A 6 11.45 14.83 21.07
N GLU A 7 10.82 15.99 21.18
CA GLU A 7 10.63 16.96 20.08
C GLU A 7 11.93 17.57 19.53
N ARG A 8 13.09 17.24 20.12
CA ARG A 8 14.41 17.63 19.61
C ARG A 8 15.15 16.47 18.95
N SER A 9 14.52 15.30 18.86
CA SER A 9 15.13 14.14 18.24
C SER A 9 15.28 14.35 16.72
N PRO A 10 16.45 14.06 16.14
CA PRO A 10 16.63 14.12 14.69
C PRO A 10 15.68 13.16 13.94
N TYR A 11 15.11 12.18 14.64
CA TYR A 11 14.18 11.19 14.09
C TYR A 11 12.70 11.58 14.18
N GLN A 12 12.36 12.72 14.76
CA GLN A 12 10.95 13.11 14.96
C GLN A 12 10.17 13.17 13.64
N LYS A 13 10.76 13.71 12.58
CA LYS A 13 10.12 13.76 11.25
C LYS A 13 9.82 12.37 10.70
N ALA A 14 10.75 11.43 10.86
CA ALA A 14 10.57 10.05 10.42
C ALA A 14 9.50 9.34 11.26
N PHE A 15 9.49 9.57 12.57
CA PHE A 15 8.51 9.02 13.49
C PHE A 15 7.09 9.52 13.17
N GLU A 16 6.91 10.83 12.97
CA GLU A 16 5.62 11.40 12.56
C GLU A 16 5.15 10.86 11.21
N HIS A 17 6.07 10.72 10.24
CA HIS A 17 5.75 10.14 8.94
C HIS A 17 5.27 8.69 9.07
N CYS A 18 5.99 7.86 9.84
CA CYS A 18 5.59 6.47 10.10
C CYS A 18 4.24 6.40 10.80
N LEU A 19 4.02 7.19 11.85
CA LEU A 19 2.73 7.23 12.56
C LEU A 19 1.58 7.63 11.63
N ARG A 20 1.78 8.65 10.79
CA ARG A 20 0.76 9.06 9.81
C ARG A 20 0.49 7.96 8.79
N SER A 21 1.51 7.24 8.33
CA SER A 21 1.35 6.12 7.41
C SER A 21 0.55 4.98 8.05
N VAL A 22 0.94 4.56 9.26
CA VAL A 22 0.25 3.49 9.99
C VAL A 22 -1.19 3.85 10.29
N ALA A 23 -1.45 5.05 10.81
CA ALA A 23 -2.82 5.52 11.10
C ALA A 23 -3.69 5.56 9.83
N LYS A 24 -3.11 5.97 8.69
CA LYS A 24 -3.81 5.96 7.40
C LYS A 24 -4.10 4.54 6.93
N ASP A 25 -3.20 3.60 7.14
CA ASP A 25 -3.39 2.18 6.78
C ASP A 25 -4.40 1.49 7.70
N GLU A 26 -4.47 1.86 8.98
CA GLU A 26 -5.52 1.40 9.90
C GLU A 26 -6.89 1.93 9.50
N GLN A 27 -7.00 3.23 9.22
CA GLN A 27 -8.26 3.85 8.81
C GLN A 27 -8.74 3.41 7.43
N SER A 28 -7.80 3.21 6.49
CA SER A 28 -8.11 2.84 5.10
C SER A 28 -7.85 1.36 4.79
N GLY A 29 -7.67 0.57 5.85
CA GLY A 29 -7.33 -0.84 5.81
C GLY A 29 -8.41 -1.71 5.17
N ILE A 30 -8.06 -2.97 4.95
CA ILE A 30 -8.93 -3.93 4.29
C ILE A 30 -9.77 -4.64 5.34
N ASP A 31 -11.09 -4.67 5.13
CA ASP A 31 -12.05 -5.39 5.99
C ASP A 31 -11.55 -6.83 6.29
N PRO A 32 -11.35 -7.17 7.58
CA PRO A 32 -10.89 -8.49 8.01
C PRO A 32 -11.73 -9.64 7.45
N LYS A 33 -13.05 -9.44 7.29
CA LYS A 33 -13.94 -10.46 6.73
C LYS A 33 -13.59 -10.78 5.28
N LYS A 34 -13.14 -9.79 4.49
CA LYS A 34 -12.69 -10.00 3.11
C LYS A 34 -11.40 -10.80 3.06
N ILE A 35 -10.47 -10.55 3.98
CA ILE A 35 -9.22 -11.30 4.10
C ILE A 35 -9.53 -12.76 4.46
N ALA A 36 -10.32 -12.99 5.51
CA ALA A 36 -10.70 -14.34 5.96
C ALA A 36 -11.38 -15.15 4.84
N ARG A 37 -12.34 -14.56 4.12
CA ARG A 37 -12.99 -15.19 2.97
C ARG A 37 -11.99 -15.56 1.87
N ARG A 38 -11.05 -14.67 1.55
CA ARG A 38 -10.02 -14.92 0.53
C ARG A 38 -9.05 -16.01 0.94
N ALA A 39 -8.63 -16.04 2.21
CA ALA A 39 -7.81 -17.11 2.77
C ALA A 39 -8.51 -18.47 2.68
N PHE A 40 -9.80 -18.53 3.05
CA PHE A 40 -10.61 -19.74 2.94
C PHE A 40 -10.77 -20.24 1.49
N LEU A 41 -10.94 -19.33 0.53
CA LEU A 41 -11.00 -19.73 -0.89
C LEU A 41 -9.65 -20.22 -1.42
N LEU A 42 -8.54 -19.72 -0.88
CA LEU A 42 -7.20 -20.19 -1.25
C LEU A 42 -6.91 -21.56 -0.65
N SER A 43 -7.28 -21.82 0.60
CA SER A 43 -7.03 -23.11 1.27
C SER A 43 -7.72 -24.28 0.57
N LYS A 44 -8.84 -24.04 -0.12
CA LYS A 44 -9.53 -25.04 -0.94
C LYS A 44 -8.84 -25.40 -2.26
N LYS A 45 -7.75 -24.71 -2.64
CA LYS A 45 -7.03 -24.99 -3.89
C LYS A 45 -5.96 -26.06 -3.66
N GLY A 46 -5.91 -27.06 -4.56
CA GLY A 46 -4.86 -28.08 -4.53
C GLY A 46 -3.44 -27.55 -4.81
N ARG A 47 -3.31 -26.34 -5.37
CA ARG A 47 -2.01 -25.67 -5.58
C ARG A 47 -2.10 -24.19 -5.20
N LEU A 48 -1.46 -23.85 -4.09
CA LEU A 48 -1.41 -22.48 -3.55
C LEU A 48 -0.39 -21.63 -4.33
N PRO A 49 -0.72 -20.37 -4.66
CA PRO A 49 0.26 -19.42 -5.18
C PRO A 49 1.23 -18.99 -4.07
N TYR A 50 2.50 -18.78 -4.42
CA TYR A 50 3.57 -18.36 -3.48
C TYR A 50 3.26 -17.03 -2.77
N SER A 51 2.69 -16.06 -3.48
CA SER A 51 2.21 -14.81 -2.91
C SER A 51 0.98 -14.33 -3.68
N ARG A 52 0.05 -13.69 -2.96
CA ARG A 52 -1.14 -13.09 -3.56
C ARG A 52 -1.47 -11.78 -2.87
N SER A 53 -1.37 -10.68 -3.61
CA SER A 53 -1.83 -9.37 -3.14
C SER A 53 -3.35 -9.39 -2.97
N ILE A 54 -3.79 -9.15 -1.74
CA ILE A 54 -5.20 -8.99 -1.34
C ILE A 54 -5.39 -7.49 -1.16
N GLY A 55 -5.68 -6.78 -2.24
CA GLY A 55 -5.85 -5.33 -2.25
C GLY A 55 -6.29 -4.85 -3.63
N ALA A 56 -7.32 -4.01 -3.68
CA ALA A 56 -7.84 -3.47 -4.94
C ALA A 56 -7.03 -2.28 -5.45
N LYS A 57 -6.45 -1.47 -4.54
CA LYS A 57 -5.72 -0.24 -4.86
C LYS A 57 -4.49 -0.52 -5.72
N ASP A 58 -3.64 -1.46 -5.30
CA ASP A 58 -2.42 -1.79 -6.05
C ASP A 58 -2.70 -2.49 -7.38
N ARG A 59 -3.75 -3.32 -7.42
CA ARG A 59 -4.19 -3.95 -8.67
C ARG A 59 -4.78 -2.96 -9.65
N PHE A 60 -5.56 -1.99 -9.18
CA PHE A 60 -6.12 -0.93 -10.02
C PHE A 60 -5.01 -0.04 -10.57
N LEU A 61 -4.06 0.38 -9.74
CA LEU A 61 -2.90 1.14 -10.21
C LEU A 61 -2.08 0.33 -11.20
N ALA A 62 -1.72 -0.92 -10.89
CA ALA A 62 -0.97 -1.77 -11.82
C ALA A 62 -1.72 -1.99 -13.15
N PHE A 63 -3.04 -2.17 -13.11
CA PHE A 63 -3.88 -2.28 -14.30
C PHE A 63 -3.95 -0.98 -15.08
N LEU A 64 -4.13 0.17 -14.40
CA LEU A 64 -4.15 1.48 -15.00
C LEU A 64 -2.79 1.81 -15.66
N TYR A 65 -1.68 1.45 -15.00
CA TYR A 65 -0.33 1.57 -15.55
C TYR A 65 -0.07 0.66 -16.76
N HIS A 66 -0.76 -0.48 -16.82
CA HIS A 66 -0.66 -1.41 -17.96
C HIS A 66 -1.50 -0.94 -19.16
N ILE A 67 -2.65 -0.31 -18.90
CA ILE A 67 -3.51 0.29 -19.92
C ILE A 67 -2.99 1.64 -20.42
N LEU A 68 -2.28 2.40 -19.58
CA LEU A 68 -1.77 3.70 -19.99
C LEU A 68 -0.72 3.57 -21.11
N PRO A 69 -0.88 4.26 -22.25
CA PRO A 69 0.11 4.29 -23.30
C PRO A 69 1.47 4.79 -22.79
N LYS A 70 2.57 4.20 -23.26
CA LYS A 70 3.95 4.52 -22.83
C LYS A 70 4.24 6.04 -22.79
N ARG A 71 3.67 6.81 -23.71
CA ARG A 71 3.81 8.27 -23.80
C ARG A 71 3.25 9.00 -22.57
N MET A 72 2.05 8.63 -22.12
CA MET A 72 1.41 9.25 -20.96
C MET A 72 2.13 8.90 -19.66
N ARG A 73 2.64 7.67 -19.55
CA ARG A 73 3.44 7.25 -18.39
C ARG A 73 4.74 8.06 -18.28
N ASN A 74 5.48 8.22 -19.37
CA ASN A 74 6.69 9.04 -19.37
C ASN A 74 6.41 10.51 -19.06
N TYR A 75 5.29 11.05 -19.56
CA TYR A 75 4.87 12.41 -19.22
C TYR A 75 4.53 12.57 -17.73
N LEU A 76 3.82 11.60 -17.13
CA LEU A 76 3.54 11.61 -15.69
C LEU A 76 4.82 11.50 -14.85
N LEU A 77 5.73 10.60 -15.23
CA LEU A 77 7.02 10.45 -14.55
C LEU A 77 7.85 11.73 -14.66
N TYR A 78 7.88 12.37 -15.83
CA TYR A 78 8.56 13.65 -16.02
C TYR A 78 7.95 14.74 -15.14
N LYS A 79 6.62 14.82 -15.05
CA LYS A 79 5.95 15.82 -14.21
C LYS A 79 6.14 15.60 -12.71
N VAL A 80 6.31 14.35 -12.26
CA VAL A 80 6.47 14.02 -10.84
C VAL A 80 7.93 14.11 -10.39
N TYR A 81 8.89 13.77 -11.25
CA TYR A 81 10.32 13.70 -10.90
C TYR A 81 11.19 14.82 -11.48
N ALA A 82 10.78 15.45 -12.58
CA ALA A 82 11.53 16.54 -13.22
C ALA A 82 10.87 17.92 -12.98
N SER A 83 9.89 17.99 -12.09
CA SER A 83 9.32 19.24 -11.57
C SER A 83 9.90 19.61 -10.21
#